data_AF-A0A7D4JLD8-F1
#
_entry.id   AF-A0A7D4JLD8-F1
#
_cell.length_a   1.000
_cell.length_b   1.000
_cell.length_c   1.000
_cell.angle_alpha   90.00
_cell.angle_beta   90.00
_cell.angle_gamma   90.00
#
_symmetry.space_group_name_H-M   'P 1'
#
loop_
_entity.id
_entity.type
_entity.pdbx_description
1 polymer ?
#
loop_
_entity_poly.entity_id
_entity_poly.type
_entity_poly.pdbx_seq_one_letter_code
_entity_poly.pdbx_strand_id
1 'polypeptide(L)'
;MKNDKKFTIVAILFAISLVCNAYFLTNMTKADDTDTHRIIERYVKENPEKEDDTLIKATLEKFAKDEKHLVLTQDGKDVTKQHEDKLLEFNKNQDYKAAKEYVLNENISIGYSDDNIK
;
A
#
# COMPACT_ATOMS: atom_id res chain seq x y z
N MET A 1 36.26 40.53 -1.70
CA MET A 1 36.81 39.40 -0.91
C MET A 1 36.10 39.03 0.39
N LYS A 2 35.36 39.92 1.10
CA LYS A 2 34.57 39.50 2.29
C LYS A 2 33.17 38.93 1.95
N ASN A 3 32.61 39.30 0.80
CA ASN A 3 31.28 38.84 0.36
C ASN A 3 31.31 37.51 -0.40
N ASP A 4 32.43 37.20 -1.07
CA ASP A 4 32.55 36.01 -1.92
C ASP A 4 32.45 34.72 -1.08
N LYS A 5 33.11 34.69 0.09
CA LYS A 5 33.04 33.53 1.01
C LYS A 5 31.63 33.29 1.56
N LYS A 6 30.87 34.34 1.86
CA LYS A 6 29.48 34.21 2.33
C LYS A 6 28.58 33.71 1.20
N PHE A 7 28.77 34.20 -0.01
CA PHE A 7 28.03 33.76 -1.19
C PHE A 7 28.32 32.29 -1.52
N THR A 8 29.58 31.87 -1.44
CA THR A 8 29.98 30.46 -1.61
C THR A 8 29.38 29.56 -0.53
N ILE A 9 29.37 29.98 0.74
CA ILE A 9 28.77 29.18 1.84
C ILE A 9 27.25 29.04 1.63
N VAL A 10 26.56 30.12 1.25
CA VAL A 10 25.12 30.08 0.97
C VAL A 10 24.81 29.18 -0.23
N ALA A 11 25.62 29.24 -1.29
CA ALA A 11 25.47 28.37 -2.45
C ALA A 11 25.66 26.88 -2.11
N ILE A 12 26.63 26.55 -1.25
CA ILE A 12 26.87 25.18 -0.78
C ILE A 12 25.68 24.69 0.06
N LEU A 13 25.17 25.51 0.98
CA LEU A 13 23.99 25.17 1.79
C LEU A 13 22.74 24.97 0.94
N PHE A 14 22.57 25.77 -0.12
CA PHE A 14 21.48 25.62 -1.07
C PHE A 14 21.61 24.33 -1.91
N ALA A 15 22.81 23.97 -2.34
CA ALA A 15 23.05 22.71 -3.02
C ALA A 15 22.76 21.49 -2.12
N ILE A 16 23.17 21.56 -0.85
CA ILE A 16 22.87 20.51 0.13
C ILE A 16 21.36 20.40 0.38
N SER A 17 20.65 21.52 0.51
CA SER A 17 19.19 21.49 0.71
C SER A 17 18.46 20.88 -0.49
N LEU A 18 18.90 21.17 -1.72
CA LEU A 18 18.35 20.56 -2.93
C LEU A 18 18.59 19.04 -2.97
N VAL A 19 19.79 18.57 -2.62
CA VAL A 19 20.10 17.13 -2.57
C VAL A 19 19.29 16.44 -1.48
N CYS A 20 19.16 17.04 -0.30
CA CYS A 20 18.33 16.51 0.78
C CYS A 20 16.85 16.45 0.37
N ASN A 21 16.30 17.52 -0.22
CA ASN A 21 14.91 17.55 -0.67
C ASN A 21 14.66 16.54 -1.79
N ALA A 22 15.60 16.37 -2.73
CA ALA A 22 15.51 15.34 -3.75
C ALA A 22 15.54 13.92 -3.14
N TYR A 23 16.44 13.67 -2.17
CA TYR A 23 16.50 12.38 -1.46
C TYR A 23 15.20 12.08 -0.70
N PHE A 24 14.65 13.07 0.03
CA PHE A 24 13.36 12.95 0.70
C PHE A 24 12.22 12.69 -0.29
N LEU A 25 12.16 13.42 -1.40
CA LEU A 25 11.15 13.24 -2.44
C LEU A 25 11.25 11.84 -3.08
N THR A 26 12.48 11.35 -3.32
CA THR A 26 12.73 10.02 -3.92
C THR A 26 12.38 8.89 -2.94
N ASN A 27 12.63 9.08 -1.64
CA ASN A 27 12.23 8.10 -0.62
C ASN A 27 10.72 8.12 -0.33
N MET A 28 10.07 9.28 -0.42
CA MET A 28 8.60 9.37 -0.35
C MET A 28 7.94 8.73 -1.57
N THR A 29 8.44 8.98 -2.78
CA THR A 29 7.90 8.32 -4.00
C THR A 29 8.15 6.81 -3.99
N LYS A 30 9.29 6.33 -3.47
CA LYS A 30 9.48 4.88 -3.24
C LYS A 30 8.54 4.31 -2.18
N ALA A 31 8.18 5.09 -1.16
CA ALA A 31 7.17 4.69 -0.19
C ALA A 31 5.78 4.61 -0.84
N ASP A 32 5.43 5.54 -1.73
CA ASP A 32 4.17 5.55 -2.49
C ASP A 32 4.06 4.40 -3.52
N ASP A 33 5.15 4.07 -4.23
CA ASP A 33 5.15 2.95 -5.19
C ASP A 33 5.00 1.60 -4.48
N THR A 34 5.53 1.47 -3.26
CA THR A 34 5.33 0.26 -2.43
C THR A 34 3.93 0.23 -1.81
N ASP A 35 3.33 1.39 -1.55
CA ASP A 35 1.99 1.54 -0.95
C ASP A 35 0.83 1.36 -1.94
N THR A 36 1.09 1.43 -3.25
CA THR A 36 0.04 1.27 -4.29
C THR A 36 -0.62 -0.12 -4.26
N HIS A 37 -0.02 -1.10 -3.58
CA HIS A 37 -0.53 -2.47 -3.49
C HIS A 37 -1.22 -2.80 -2.15
N ARG A 38 -1.33 -1.83 -1.22
CA ARG A 38 -1.91 -1.99 0.13
C ARG A 38 -3.28 -1.33 0.30
N ILE A 39 -4.12 -1.42 -0.73
CA ILE A 39 -5.32 -0.57 -0.85
C ILE A 39 -6.38 -0.87 0.23
N ILE A 40 -6.58 -2.13 0.62
CA ILE A 40 -7.74 -2.49 1.45
C ILE A 40 -7.52 -2.24 2.93
N GLU A 41 -6.40 -2.71 3.48
CA GLU A 41 -6.17 -2.60 4.92
C GLU A 41 -6.01 -1.12 5.31
N ARG A 42 -5.29 -0.33 4.49
CA ARG A 42 -5.17 1.12 4.70
C ARG A 42 -6.53 1.80 4.62
N TYR A 43 -7.35 1.49 3.62
CA TYR A 43 -8.69 2.07 3.48
C TYR A 43 -9.62 1.70 4.63
N VAL A 44 -9.65 0.41 5.02
CA VAL A 44 -10.49 -0.10 6.11
C VAL A 44 -10.03 0.45 7.47
N LYS A 45 -8.72 0.58 7.69
CA LYS A 45 -8.14 1.14 8.92
C LYS A 45 -8.33 2.66 9.04
N GLU A 46 -8.31 3.38 7.91
CA GLU A 46 -8.58 4.83 7.86
C GLU A 46 -10.07 5.16 7.86
N ASN A 47 -10.94 4.21 7.50
CA ASN A 47 -12.40 4.40 7.43
C ASN A 47 -13.18 3.25 8.09
N PRO A 48 -12.90 2.86 9.35
CA PRO A 48 -13.54 1.68 9.97
C PRO A 48 -15.07 1.85 10.11
N GLU A 49 -15.53 3.08 10.31
CA GLU A 49 -16.94 3.45 10.50
C GLU A 49 -17.73 3.65 9.21
N LYS A 50 -17.08 3.66 8.03
CA LYS A 50 -17.83 3.58 6.78
C LYS A 50 -18.29 2.13 6.65
N GLU A 51 -19.60 1.91 6.77
CA GLU A 51 -20.35 0.68 6.48
C GLU A 51 -20.16 0.16 5.03
N ASP A 52 -19.19 0.69 4.29
CA ASP A 52 -19.08 0.48 2.86
C ASP A 52 -18.25 -0.78 2.57
N ASP A 53 -18.92 -1.93 2.64
CA ASP A 53 -18.40 -3.23 2.21
C ASP A 53 -18.13 -3.25 0.69
N THR A 54 -18.44 -2.17 -0.05
CA THR A 54 -18.23 -2.07 -1.50
C THR A 54 -16.77 -2.28 -1.89
N LEU A 55 -15.81 -1.81 -1.08
CA LEU A 55 -14.38 -1.97 -1.41
C LEU A 55 -13.88 -3.40 -1.21
N ILE A 56 -14.28 -4.05 -0.10
CA ILE A 56 -13.92 -5.46 0.14
C ILE A 56 -14.64 -6.36 -0.87
N LYS A 57 -15.89 -6.05 -1.23
CA LYS A 57 -16.64 -6.74 -2.29
C LYS A 57 -15.93 -6.61 -3.64
N ALA A 58 -15.65 -5.39 -4.09
CA ALA A 58 -15.00 -5.16 -5.38
C ALA A 58 -13.64 -5.85 -5.45
N THR A 59 -12.93 -5.92 -4.32
CA THR A 59 -11.70 -6.68 -4.25
C THR A 59 -11.96 -8.18 -4.33
N LEU A 60 -12.79 -8.75 -3.47
CA LEU A 60 -13.02 -10.21 -3.49
C LEU A 60 -13.57 -10.71 -4.83
N GLU A 61 -14.42 -9.91 -5.49
CA GLU A 61 -14.93 -10.21 -6.83
C GLU A 61 -13.82 -10.24 -7.90
N LYS A 62 -12.80 -9.39 -7.77
CA LYS A 62 -11.65 -9.38 -8.69
C LYS A 62 -10.61 -10.43 -8.29
N PHE A 63 -10.38 -10.65 -7.00
CA PHE A 63 -9.56 -11.74 -6.44
C PHE A 63 -10.02 -13.12 -6.97
N ALA A 64 -11.33 -13.36 -6.99
CA ALA A 64 -11.87 -14.63 -7.50
C ALA A 64 -11.81 -14.81 -9.02
N LYS A 65 -11.53 -13.74 -9.78
CA LYS A 65 -11.46 -13.75 -11.26
C LYS A 65 -10.02 -13.78 -11.78
N ASP A 66 -9.04 -13.48 -10.94
CA ASP A 66 -7.65 -13.22 -11.34
C ASP A 66 -6.70 -14.22 -10.68
N GLU A 67 -5.81 -14.83 -11.47
CA GLU A 67 -4.82 -15.80 -10.96
C GLU A 67 -3.60 -15.11 -10.31
N LYS A 68 -3.48 -13.78 -10.39
CA LYS A 68 -2.34 -12.99 -9.87
C LYS A 68 -2.70 -12.13 -8.67
N HIS A 69 -3.49 -12.70 -7.76
CA HIS A 69 -3.82 -12.06 -6.50
C HIS A 69 -2.71 -12.30 -5.46
N LEU A 70 -2.58 -11.36 -4.52
CA LEU A 70 -1.58 -11.43 -3.46
C LEU A 70 -2.22 -11.06 -2.13
N VAL A 71 -1.97 -11.88 -1.11
CA VAL A 71 -2.30 -11.57 0.28
C VAL A 71 -1.00 -11.38 1.03
N LEU A 72 -0.83 -10.20 1.61
CA LEU A 72 0.37 -9.82 2.33
C LEU A 72 0.06 -9.56 3.79
N THR A 73 1.00 -9.87 4.67
CA THR A 73 1.02 -9.33 6.03
C THR A 73 1.45 -7.86 6.03
N GLN A 74 1.27 -7.16 7.16
CA GLN A 74 1.75 -5.78 7.35
C GLN A 74 3.27 -5.58 7.18
N ASP A 75 4.08 -6.63 7.29
CA ASP A 75 5.53 -6.59 7.00
C ASP A 75 5.85 -6.95 5.54
N GLY A 76 4.84 -7.21 4.70
CA GLY A 76 4.99 -7.46 3.27
C GLY A 76 5.32 -8.90 2.90
N LYS A 77 5.12 -9.85 3.83
CA LYS A 77 5.32 -11.28 3.56
C LYS A 77 4.10 -11.85 2.83
N ASP A 78 4.35 -12.61 1.78
CA ASP A 78 3.31 -13.35 1.05
C ASP A 78 2.74 -14.49 1.91
N VAL A 79 1.44 -14.41 2.16
CA VAL A 79 0.62 -15.38 2.89
C VAL A 79 -0.60 -15.83 2.06
N THR A 80 -0.60 -15.59 0.75
CA THR A 80 -1.71 -15.87 -0.17
C THR A 80 -2.31 -17.26 0.03
N LYS A 81 -1.48 -18.30 -0.04
CA LYS A 81 -1.92 -19.71 0.10
C LYS A 81 -2.58 -20.05 1.44
N GLN A 82 -2.34 -19.25 2.49
CA GLN A 82 -2.90 -19.49 3.82
C GLN A 82 -4.33 -18.96 3.94
N HIS A 83 -4.67 -17.93 3.16
CA HIS A 83 -5.92 -17.20 3.29
C HIS A 83 -6.81 -17.29 2.04
N GLU A 84 -6.28 -17.71 0.89
CA GLU A 84 -6.96 -17.78 -0.40
C GLU A 84 -8.31 -18.51 -0.33
N ASP A 85 -8.33 -19.75 0.16
CA ASP A 85 -9.56 -20.57 0.27
C ASP A 85 -10.64 -19.84 1.07
N LYS A 86 -10.25 -19.20 2.18
CA LYS A 86 -11.18 -18.49 3.06
C LYS A 86 -11.74 -17.23 2.41
N LEU A 87 -10.89 -16.47 1.72
CA LEU A 87 -11.30 -15.26 0.99
C LEU A 87 -12.21 -15.60 -0.19
N LEU A 88 -11.94 -16.69 -0.92
CA LEU A 88 -12.81 -17.19 -1.98
C LEU A 88 -14.16 -17.70 -1.43
N GLU A 89 -14.16 -18.35 -0.27
CA GLU A 89 -15.38 -18.76 0.42
C GLU A 89 -16.27 -17.55 0.76
N PHE A 90 -15.70 -16.47 1.31
CA PHE A 90 -16.46 -15.26 1.60
C PHE A 90 -17.06 -14.64 0.33
N ASN A 91 -16.30 -14.60 -0.77
CA ASN A 91 -16.83 -14.11 -2.04
C ASN A 91 -18.00 -14.96 -2.56
N LYS A 92 -17.84 -16.29 -2.50
CA LYS A 92 -18.87 -17.24 -2.94
C LYS A 92 -20.16 -17.11 -2.12
N ASN A 93 -20.02 -16.90 -0.81
CA ASN A 93 -21.13 -16.73 0.12
C ASN A 93 -21.68 -15.30 0.18
N GLN A 94 -21.04 -14.36 -0.54
CA GLN A 94 -21.34 -12.92 -0.51
C GLN A 94 -21.26 -12.33 0.92
N ASP A 95 -20.43 -12.91 1.78
CA ASP A 95 -20.27 -12.53 3.18
C ASP A 95 -19.13 -11.51 3.34
N TYR A 96 -19.34 -10.34 2.76
CA TYR A 96 -18.33 -9.28 2.68
C TYR A 96 -18.02 -8.65 4.04
N LYS A 97 -19.00 -8.66 4.95
CA LYS A 97 -18.82 -8.19 6.32
C LYS A 97 -17.86 -9.09 7.09
N ALA A 98 -18.06 -10.42 7.04
CA ALA A 98 -17.13 -11.36 7.66
C ALA A 98 -15.75 -11.31 7.01
N ALA A 99 -15.66 -11.08 5.69
CA ALA A 99 -14.38 -10.87 5.03
C ALA A 99 -13.63 -9.64 5.55
N LYS A 100 -14.32 -8.51 5.74
CA LYS A 100 -13.75 -7.29 6.30
C LYS A 100 -13.19 -7.55 7.71
N GLU A 101 -13.97 -8.19 8.57
CA GLU A 101 -13.54 -8.55 9.93
C GLU A 101 -12.35 -9.52 9.90
N TYR A 102 -12.36 -10.51 9.02
CA TYR A 102 -11.27 -11.46 8.86
C TYR A 102 -9.96 -10.79 8.47
N VAL A 103 -9.98 -9.93 7.45
CA VAL A 103 -8.80 -9.19 6.97
C VAL A 103 -8.20 -8.33 8.08
N LEU A 104 -9.05 -7.70 8.90
CA LEU A 104 -8.61 -6.89 10.04
C LEU A 104 -8.04 -7.74 11.18
N ASN A 105 -8.69 -8.84 11.52
CA ASN A 105 -8.27 -9.72 12.62
C ASN A 105 -6.97 -10.45 12.32
N GLU A 106 -6.81 -10.92 11.08
CA GLU A 106 -5.58 -11.58 10.62
C GLU A 106 -4.47 -10.58 10.28
N ASN A 107 -4.77 -9.27 10.31
CA ASN A 107 -3.82 -8.19 10.05
C ASN A 107 -3.13 -8.35 8.68
N ILE A 108 -3.94 -8.64 7.67
CA ILE A 108 -3.53 -8.89 6.28
C ILE A 108 -4.05 -7.80 5.34
N SER A 109 -3.40 -7.68 4.19
CA SER A 109 -3.75 -6.82 3.07
C SER A 109 -3.97 -7.68 1.84
N ILE A 110 -5.06 -7.45 1.11
CA ILE A 110 -5.31 -8.11 -0.18
C ILE A 110 -5.00 -7.09 -1.28
N GLY A 111 -4.20 -7.50 -2.24
CA GLY A 111 -3.80 -6.70 -3.39
C GLY A 111 -3.69 -7.53 -4.66
N TYR A 112 -3.30 -6.86 -5.74
CA TYR A 112 -3.06 -7.46 -7.05
C TYR A 112 -1.62 -7.16 -7.41
N SER A 113 -0.88 -8.17 -7.85
CA SER A 113 0.42 -7.92 -8.49
C SER A 113 0.14 -7.53 -9.93
N ASP A 114 0.25 -6.24 -10.24
CA ASP A 114 0.32 -5.83 -11.64
C ASP A 114 1.73 -6.19 -12.12
N ASP A 115 1.86 -7.18 -13.02
CA ASP A 115 3.12 -7.62 -13.64
C ASP A 115 3.85 -6.50 -14.44
N ASN A 116 3.36 -5.27 -14.37
CA ASN A 116 3.94 -4.09 -14.98
C ASN A 116 5.00 -3.37 -14.13
N ILE A 117 5.32 -3.88 -12.93
CA ILE A 117 6.54 -3.42 -12.22
C ILE A 117 7.74 -4.22 -12.75
N LYS A 118 8.35 -3.69 -13.81
CA LYS A 118 9.67 -4.09 -14.31
C LYS A 118 10.79 -3.31 -13.64
#